data_AF-A0A356HW62-F1
#
_entry.id   AF-A0A356HW62-F1
#
_cell.length_a   1.000
_cell.length_b   1.000
_cell.length_c   1.000
_cell.angle_alpha   90.00
_cell.angle_beta   90.00
_cell.angle_gamma   90.00
#
_symmetry.space_group_name_H-M   'P 1'
#
loop_
_entity.id
_entity.type
_entity.pdbx_description
1 polymer ?
#
loop_
_entity_poly.entity_id
_entity_poly.type
_entity_poly.pdbx_seq_one_letter_code
_entity_poly.pdbx_strand_id
1 'polypeptide(L)'
;MFTLILILIIIAVVTIFSVQNAMPVAISFLHWRFEASLAIVVFLSVLCGIILGVIFAFMFRKKPLAGKKDKDIRESFKQDLK
;
A
#
# COMPACT_ATOMS: atom_id res chain seq x y z
N MET A 1 -5.96 -23.34 -3.16
CA MET A 1 -7.37 -23.50 -3.56
C MET A 1 -8.26 -22.46 -2.88
N PHE A 2 -8.34 -22.45 -1.54
CA PHE A 2 -9.15 -21.48 -0.77
C PHE A 2 -8.86 -20.00 -1.10
N THR A 3 -7.60 -19.64 -1.29
CA THR A 3 -7.19 -18.26 -1.62
C THR A 3 -7.76 -17.77 -2.95
N LEU A 4 -7.86 -18.64 -3.97
CA LEU A 4 -8.41 -18.27 -5.27
C LEU A 4 -9.92 -18.02 -5.18
N ILE A 5 -10.60 -18.82 -4.38
CA ILE A 5 -12.05 -18.69 -4.12
C ILE A 5 -12.33 -17.37 -3.39
N LEU A 6 -11.51 -17.03 -2.40
CA LEU A 6 -11.61 -15.75 -1.68
C LEU A 6 -11.41 -14.55 -2.62
N ILE A 7 -10.41 -14.61 -3.50
CA ILE A 7 -10.14 -13.54 -4.48
C ILE A 7 -11.32 -13.38 -5.45
N LEU A 8 -11.88 -14.49 -5.95
CA LEU A 8 -13.06 -14.46 -6.82
C LEU A 8 -14.27 -13.80 -6.14
N ILE A 9 -14.50 -14.10 -4.87
CA ILE A 9 -15.59 -13.49 -4.09
C ILE A 9 -15.38 -11.97 -3.96
N ILE A 10 -14.15 -11.54 -3.64
CA ILE A 10 -13.83 -10.11 -3.52
C ILE A 10 -14.06 -9.40 -4.86
N ILE A 11 -13.60 -9.98 -5.97
CA ILE A 11 -13.81 -9.42 -7.32
C ILE A 11 -15.30 -9.30 -7.65
N ALA A 12 -16.09 -10.34 -7.34
CA ALA A 12 -17.54 -10.33 -7.57
C ALA A 12 -18.23 -9.21 -6.78
N VAL A 13 -17.90 -9.05 -5.49
CA VAL A 13 -18.47 -8.00 -4.64
C VAL A 13 -18.12 -6.61 -5.18
N VAL A 14 -16.85 -6.38 -5.55
CA VAL A 14 -16.42 -5.10 -6.13
C VAL A 14 -17.14 -4.82 -7.45
N THR A 15 -17.34 -5.84 -8.29
CA THR A 15 -18.01 -5.70 -9.57
C THR A 15 -19.48 -5.36 -9.39
N ILE A 16 -20.18 -6.07 -8.51
CA ILE A 16 -21.60 -5.81 -8.19
C ILE A 16 -21.76 -4.42 -7.58
N PHE A 17 -20.90 -4.06 -6.63
CA PHE A 17 -20.87 -2.74 -6.02
C PHE A 17 -20.66 -1.63 -7.07
N SER A 18 -19.76 -1.86 -8.03
CA SER A 18 -19.53 -0.93 -9.15
C SER A 18 -20.75 -0.76 -10.05
N VAL A 19 -21.44 -1.87 -10.40
CA VAL A 19 -22.64 -1.84 -11.26
C VAL A 19 -23.82 -1.18 -10.54
N GLN A 20 -24.01 -1.47 -9.26
CA GLN A 20 -25.12 -0.90 -8.47
C GLN A 20 -24.91 0.57 -8.12
N ASN A 21 -23.65 0.99 -7.95
CA ASN A 21 -23.29 2.39 -7.71
C ASN A 21 -22.86 3.10 -9.01
N ALA A 22 -23.33 2.62 -10.16
CA ALA A 22 -23.09 3.20 -11.47
C ALA A 22 -23.97 4.45 -11.71
N MET A 23 -24.00 5.38 -10.76
CA MET A 23 -24.26 6.76 -11.14
C MET A 23 -23.08 7.17 -12.04
N PRO A 24 -23.30 7.37 -13.34
CA PRO A 24 -22.19 7.60 -14.26
C PRO A 24 -21.59 8.97 -13.92
N VAL A 25 -20.37 8.95 -13.41
CA VAL A 25 -19.59 10.18 -13.20
C VAL A 25 -18.62 10.26 -14.36
N ALA A 26 -18.82 11.24 -15.24
CA ALA A 26 -17.93 11.49 -16.36
C ALA A 26 -16.59 11.98 -15.85
N ILE A 27 -15.57 11.12 -15.88
CA ILE A 27 -14.21 11.50 -15.52
C ILE A 27 -13.52 11.99 -16.77
N SER A 28 -13.07 13.23 -16.68
CA SER A 28 -12.42 13.94 -17.77
C SER A 28 -10.98 14.22 -17.37
N PHE A 29 -10.07 13.35 -17.78
CA PHE A 29 -8.66 13.44 -17.43
C PHE A 29 -7.86 13.90 -18.66
N LEU A 30 -7.52 15.18 -18.67
CA LEU A 30 -6.80 15.86 -19.75
C LEU A 30 -7.47 15.73 -21.15
N HIS A 31 -7.24 14.64 -21.87
CA HIS A 31 -7.84 14.33 -23.18
C HIS A 31 -8.68 13.03 -23.19
N TRP A 32 -8.71 12.29 -22.09
CA TRP A 32 -9.46 11.03 -21.97
C TRP A 32 -10.78 11.26 -21.24
N ARG A 33 -11.88 10.84 -21.86
CA ARG A 33 -13.22 10.86 -21.28
C ARG A 33 -13.65 9.41 -21.09
N PHE A 34 -13.91 9.01 -19.86
CA PHE A 34 -14.43 7.68 -19.56
C PHE A 34 -15.54 7.78 -18.51
N GLU A 35 -16.56 6.95 -18.69
CA GLU A 35 -17.68 6.84 -17.77
C GLU A 35 -17.44 5.63 -16.87
N ALA A 36 -17.16 5.90 -15.59
CA ALA A 36 -16.94 4.88 -14.58
C ALA A 36 -17.86 5.12 -13.39
N SER A 37 -18.09 4.07 -12.61
CA SER A 37 -18.68 4.23 -11.29
C SER A 37 -17.71 4.98 -10.36
N LEU A 38 -18.23 5.83 -9.48
CA LEU A 38 -17.39 6.48 -8.46
C LEU A 38 -16.65 5.44 -7.60
N ALA A 39 -17.33 4.32 -7.33
CA ALA A 39 -16.82 3.19 -6.59
C ALA A 39 -15.50 2.63 -7.15
N ILE A 40 -15.45 2.32 -8.45
CA ILE A 40 -14.26 1.72 -9.06
C ILE A 40 -13.08 2.70 -9.07
N VAL A 41 -13.37 3.99 -9.19
CA VAL A 41 -12.37 5.07 -9.24
C VAL A 41 -11.73 5.26 -7.86
N VAL A 42 -12.55 5.31 -6.81
CA VAL A 42 -12.05 5.38 -5.43
C VAL A 42 -11.24 4.13 -5.09
N PHE A 43 -11.73 2.95 -5.47
CA PHE A 43 -11.01 1.70 -5.25
C PHE A 43 -9.63 1.69 -5.93
N LEU A 44 -9.54 2.05 -7.21
CA LEU A 44 -8.26 2.14 -7.93
C LEU A 44 -7.32 3.19 -7.33
N SER A 45 -7.86 4.35 -6.91
CA SER A 45 -7.08 5.42 -6.28
C SER A 45 -6.43 4.95 -4.99
N VAL A 46 -7.21 4.31 -4.10
CA VAL A 46 -6.71 3.72 -2.85
C VAL A 46 -5.69 2.64 -3.14
N LEU A 47 -5.95 1.75 -4.12
CA LEU A 47 -5.04 0.68 -4.50
C LEU A 47 -3.68 1.23 -4.98
N CYS A 48 -3.70 2.25 -5.84
CA CYS A 48 -2.50 2.98 -6.26
C CYS A 48 -1.76 3.60 -5.07
N GLY A 49 -2.49 4.26 -4.16
CA GLY A 49 -1.92 4.84 -2.94
C GLY A 49 -1.22 3.81 -2.06
N ILE A 50 -1.80 2.61 -1.89
CA ILE A 50 -1.20 1.51 -1.14
C ILE A 50 0.08 1.03 -1.82
N ILE A 51 0.04 0.80 -3.14
CA ILE A 51 1.20 0.33 -3.90
C ILE A 51 2.37 1.32 -3.76
N LEU A 52 2.09 2.62 -3.99
CA LEU A 52 3.09 3.67 -3.81
C LEU A 52 3.59 3.70 -2.36
N GLY A 53 2.69 3.70 -1.38
CA GLY A 53 3.04 3.71 0.04
C GLY A 53 3.96 2.55 0.44
N VAL A 54 3.71 1.35 -0.08
CA VAL A 54 4.58 0.17 0.15
C VAL A 54 5.95 0.35 -0.51
N ILE A 55 6.00 0.82 -1.75
CA ILE A 55 7.25 1.10 -2.47
C ILE A 55 8.08 2.14 -1.69
N PHE A 56 7.46 3.25 -1.28
CA PHE A 56 8.10 4.29 -0.47
C PHE A 56 8.56 3.74 0.88
N ALA A 57 7.74 2.98 1.59
CA ALA A 57 8.11 2.39 2.88
C ALA A 57 9.30 1.43 2.76
N PHE A 58 9.39 0.68 1.66
CA PHE A 58 10.52 -0.20 1.38
C PHE A 58 11.78 0.59 1.03
N MET A 59 11.67 1.61 0.18
CA MET A 59 12.79 2.43 -0.27
C MET A 59 13.37 3.31 0.85
N PHE A 60 12.51 3.88 1.70
CA PHE A 60 12.90 4.75 2.81
C PHE A 60 13.06 4.00 4.13
N ARG A 61 13.19 2.67 4.09
CA ARG A 61 13.41 1.83 5.27
C ARG A 61 14.76 2.18 5.90
N LYS A 62 14.75 3.11 6.86
CA LYS A 62 15.93 3.45 7.66
C LYS A 62 16.38 2.18 8.37
N LYS A 63 17.63 1.76 8.15
CA LYS A 63 18.23 0.66 8.92
C LYS A 63 18.09 1.02 10.40
N PRO A 64 17.53 0.14 11.26
CA PRO A 64 17.48 0.42 12.68
C PRO A 64 18.93 0.60 13.15
N LEU A 65 19.27 1.80 13.64
CA LEU A 65 20.59 2.11 14.22
C LEU A 65 20.87 1.34 15.52
N ALA A 66 20.02 0.38 15.89
CA ALA A 66 20.03 -0.34 17.15
C ALA A 66 21.30 -1.18 17.40
N GLY A 67 22.14 -1.42 16.40
CA GLY A 67 23.34 -2.24 16.54
C GLY A 67 24.65 -1.50 16.81
N LYS A 68 24.70 -0.16 16.68
CA LYS A 68 25.96 0.60 16.77
C LYS A 68 26.23 1.11 18.19
N LYS A 69 25.20 1.63 18.87
CA LYS A 69 25.33 2.26 20.20
C LYS A 69 25.68 1.26 21.31
N ASP A 70 25.16 0.03 21.27
CA ASP A 70 25.42 -0.99 22.31
C ASP A 70 26.85 -1.58 22.19
N LYS A 71 27.37 -1.67 20.97
CA LYS A 71 28.74 -2.13 20.72
C LYS A 71 29.76 -1.11 21.22
N ASP A 72 29.57 0.18 20.90
CA ASP A 72 30.50 1.23 21.34
C ASP A 72 30.51 1.39 22.87
N ILE A 73 29.36 1.22 23.55
CA ILE A 73 29.28 1.25 25.03
C ILE A 73 29.98 0.03 25.64
N ARG A 74 29.76 -1.18 25.09
CA ARG A 74 30.41 -2.41 25.58
C ARG A 74 31.94 -2.37 25.43
N GLU A 75 32.45 -1.83 24.32
CA GLU A 75 33.89 -1.69 24.12
C GLU A 75 34.50 -0.66 25.08
N SER A 76 33.82 0.46 25.35
CA SER A 76 34.24 1.44 26.37
C SER A 76 34.31 0.80 27.77
N PHE A 77 33.29 0.04 28.17
CA PHE A 77 33.27 -0.64 29.47
C PHE A 77 34.35 -1.72 29.62
N LYS A 78 34.74 -2.41 28.53
CA LYS A 78 35.83 -3.39 28.56
C LYS A 78 37.19 -2.75 28.69
N GLN A 79 37.37 -1.55 28.13
CA GLN A 79 38.62 -0.80 28.23
C GLN A 79 38.85 -0.29 29.65
N ASP A 80 37.78 0.15 30.33
CA ASP A 80 37.86 0.61 31.72
C ASP A 80 38.11 -0.51 32.74
N LEU A 81 37.90 -1.78 32.35
CA LEU A 81 38.06 -2.94 33.22
C LEU A 81 39.46 -3.60 33.14
N LYS A 82 40.36 -3.07 32.30
CA LYS A 82 41.68 -3.64 32.00
C LYS A 82 42.80 -2.74 32.51
#